data_AF-A0A4R2RIH2-F1
#
_entry.id   AF-A0A4R2RIH2-F1
#
_cell.length_a   1.000
_cell.length_b   1.000
_cell.length_c   1.000
_cell.angle_alpha   90.00
_cell.angle_beta   90.00
_cell.angle_gamma   90.00
#
_symmetry.space_group_name_H-M   'P 1'
#
loop_
_entity.id
_entity.type
_entity.pdbx_description
1 polymer ?
#
loop_
_entity_poly.entity_id
_entity_poly.type
_entity_poly.pdbx_seq_one_letter_code
_entity_poly.pdbx_strand_id
1 'polypeptide(L)'
;MSQHPPLTVKVWGDFACFTRPEMKVERVSYPVITPSAARGVLESIFWKPEIWWRIQEIQVLRPVKHFSILRNEVNRVCLKTPASQGSIHKTQYSMVFCAI
;
A
#
# COMPACT_ATOMS: atom_id res chain seq x y z
N MET A 1 -31.97 -1.45 -12.27
CA MET A 1 -30.77 -0.67 -11.88
C MET A 1 -31.03 -0.10 -10.49
N SER A 2 -30.17 -0.40 -9.52
CA SER A 2 -30.35 0.02 -8.12
C SER A 2 -30.39 1.55 -8.00
N GLN A 3 -31.40 2.08 -7.32
CA GLN A 3 -31.76 3.50 -7.22
C GLN A 3 -30.80 4.34 -6.35
N HIS A 4 -29.57 3.88 -6.12
CA HIS A 4 -28.61 4.55 -5.26
C HIS A 4 -27.31 4.81 -6.02
N PRO A 5 -26.76 6.04 -5.96
CA PRO A 5 -25.48 6.33 -6.57
C PRO A 5 -24.38 5.48 -5.92
N PRO A 6 -23.39 4.99 -6.70
CA PRO A 6 -22.26 4.28 -6.15
C PRO A 6 -21.46 5.17 -5.18
N LEU A 7 -20.96 4.58 -4.10
CA LEU A 7 -20.13 5.28 -3.12
C LEU A 7 -18.86 5.78 -3.78
N THR A 8 -18.58 7.08 -3.66
CA THR A 8 -17.35 7.71 -4.15
C THR A 8 -16.56 8.25 -2.97
N VAL A 9 -15.28 7.88 -2.87
CA VAL A 9 -14.38 8.29 -1.78
C VAL A 9 -13.13 8.89 -2.37
N LYS A 10 -12.74 10.08 -1.89
CA LYS A 10 -11.46 10.72 -2.22
C LYS A 10 -10.43 10.36 -1.16
N VAL A 11 -9.27 9.84 -1.57
CA VAL A 11 -8.22 9.34 -0.66
C VAL A 11 -6.91 10.03 -0.98
N TRP A 12 -6.31 10.74 -0.03
CA TRP A 12 -5.04 11.42 -0.26
C TRP A 12 -4.02 11.10 0.81
N GLY A 13 -2.74 11.16 0.43
CA GLY A 13 -1.61 11.10 1.33
C GLY A 13 -0.41 11.80 0.71
N ASP A 14 0.61 12.04 1.53
CA ASP A 14 1.91 12.53 1.04
C ASP A 14 2.68 11.39 0.36
N PHE A 15 2.58 10.18 0.88
CA PHE A 15 3.29 9.02 0.35
C PHE A 15 2.37 7.83 0.21
N ALA A 16 2.53 7.08 -0.87
CA ALA A 16 1.86 5.81 -1.12
C ALA A 16 2.88 4.76 -1.57
N CYS A 17 2.70 3.51 -1.12
CA CYS A 17 3.57 2.41 -1.51
C CYS A 17 2.74 1.16 -1.81
N PHE A 18 2.43 0.95 -3.09
CA PHE A 18 1.73 -0.25 -3.57
C PHE A 18 2.76 -1.26 -4.08
N THR A 19 3.34 -2.06 -3.19
CA THR A 19 4.49 -2.92 -3.50
C THR A 19 4.19 -3.94 -4.60
N ARG A 20 5.07 -4.01 -5.61
CA ARG A 20 5.07 -5.08 -6.62
C ARG A 20 5.62 -6.37 -5.99
N PRO A 21 4.96 -7.54 -6.16
CA PRO A 21 5.41 -8.78 -5.52
C PRO A 21 6.76 -9.28 -6.05
N GLU A 22 7.09 -8.95 -7.29
CA GLU A 22 8.34 -9.33 -7.98
C GLU A 22 9.59 -8.70 -7.35
N MET A 23 9.46 -7.48 -6.80
CA MET A 23 10.56 -6.72 -6.24
C MET A 23 10.40 -6.60 -4.72
N LYS A 24 10.70 -7.71 -4.04
CA LYS A 24 10.58 -7.82 -2.57
C LYS A 24 11.80 -7.26 -1.82
N VAL A 25 12.98 -7.29 -2.45
CA VAL A 25 14.25 -6.82 -1.86
C VAL A 25 14.36 -5.30 -1.94
N GLU A 26 14.01 -4.73 -3.09
CA GLU A 26 13.85 -3.29 -3.30
C GLU A 26 12.37 -3.00 -3.48
N ARG A 27 11.73 -2.35 -2.52
CA ARG A 27 10.28 -2.16 -2.58
C ARG A 27 9.94 -1.13 -3.64
N VAL A 28 9.52 -1.62 -4.80
CA VAL A 28 9.03 -0.79 -5.91
C VAL A 28 7.53 -0.72 -5.90
N SER A 29 6.98 0.49 -5.95
CA SER A 29 5.54 0.72 -5.98
C SER A 29 4.96 0.69 -7.40
N TYR A 30 3.72 0.24 -7.53
CA TYR A 30 2.90 0.48 -8.71
C TYR A 30 2.61 1.98 -8.85
N PRO A 31 2.49 2.50 -10.08
CA PRO A 31 2.22 3.92 -10.32
C PRO A 31 0.84 4.36 -9.83
N VAL A 32 -0.11 3.43 -9.71
CA VAL A 32 -1.50 3.67 -9.30
C VAL A 32 -1.88 2.69 -8.18
N ILE A 33 -2.85 3.07 -7.35
CA ILE A 33 -3.43 2.20 -6.34
C ILE A 33 -3.95 0.90 -6.96
N THR A 34 -3.62 -0.23 -6.34
CA THR A 34 -4.14 -1.53 -6.76
C THR A 34 -5.58 -1.71 -6.26
N PRO A 35 -6.44 -2.46 -6.98
CA PRO A 35 -7.78 -2.75 -6.49
C PRO A 35 -7.78 -3.40 -5.11
N SER A 36 -6.80 -4.27 -4.81
CA SER A 36 -6.68 -4.87 -3.48
C SER A 36 -6.46 -3.81 -2.39
N ALA A 37 -5.59 -2.82 -2.65
CA ALA A 37 -5.33 -1.73 -1.72
C ALA A 37 -6.55 -0.80 -1.58
N ALA A 38 -7.22 -0.46 -2.69
CA ALA A 38 -8.45 0.36 -2.65
C ALA A 38 -9.55 -0.33 -1.83
N ARG A 39 -9.68 -1.66 -1.95
CA ARG A 39 -10.60 -2.45 -1.15
C ARG A 39 -10.25 -2.36 0.33
N GLY A 40 -8.98 -2.52 0.70
CA GLY A 40 -8.53 -2.37 2.08
C GLY A 40 -8.83 -0.99 2.67
N VAL A 41 -8.74 0.09 1.87
CA VAL A 41 -9.13 1.43 2.31
C VAL A 41 -10.64 1.51 2.59
N LEU A 42 -11.49 0.97 1.70
CA LEU A 42 -12.94 0.93 1.92
C LEU A 42 -13.33 0.07 3.12
N GLU A 43 -12.68 -1.09 3.30
CA GLU A 43 -12.86 -1.97 4.46
C GLU A 43 -12.44 -1.26 5.77
N SER A 44 -11.43 -0.38 5.71
CA SER A 44 -11.00 0.41 6.88
C SER A 44 -12.01 1.49 7.29
N ILE A 45 -12.83 1.97 6.35
CA ILE A 45 -13.91 2.94 6.64
C ILE A 45 -15.09 2.20 7.26
N PHE A 46 -15.55 1.13 6.60
CA PHE A 46 -16.64 0.32 7.09
C PHE A 46 -16.52 -1.12 6.58
N TRP A 47 -16.51 -2.06 7.51
CA TRP A 47 -16.49 -3.48 7.21
C TRP A 47 -17.42 -4.27 8.12
N LYS A 48 -18.12 -5.22 7.49
CA LYS A 48 -18.90 -6.28 8.12
C LYS A 48 -18.71 -7.57 7.31
N PRO A 49 -18.77 -8.75 7.94
CA PRO A 49 -18.56 -10.02 7.23
C PRO A 49 -19.61 -10.31 6.14
N GLU A 50 -20.78 -9.67 6.22
CA GLU A 50 -21.88 -9.80 5.26
C GLU A 50 -21.72 -8.91 4.01
N ILE A 51 -20.74 -8.01 4.01
CA ILE A 51 -20.57 -6.98 2.97
C ILE A 51 -19.21 -7.17 2.30
N TRP A 52 -19.21 -7.12 0.97
CA TRP A 52 -17.99 -7.10 0.17
C TRP A 52 -17.95 -5.87 -0.71
N TRP A 53 -16.82 -5.16 -0.66
CA TRP A 53 -16.58 -4.00 -1.51
C TRP A 53 -16.11 -4.45 -2.89
N ARG A 54 -16.89 -4.11 -3.92
CA ARG A 54 -16.50 -4.26 -5.33
C ARG A 54 -16.11 -2.91 -5.90
N ILE A 55 -14.85 -2.79 -6.28
CA ILE A 55 -14.33 -1.58 -6.92
C ILE A 55 -14.80 -1.56 -8.37
N GLN A 56 -15.39 -0.43 -8.76
CA GLN A 56 -15.86 -0.21 -10.12
C GLN A 56 -14.87 0.63 -10.93
N GLU A 57 -14.39 1.71 -10.33
CA GLU A 57 -13.52 2.67 -11.01
C GLU A 57 -12.46 3.22 -10.05
N ILE A 58 -11.30 3.55 -10.60
CA ILE A 58 -10.22 4.23 -9.90
C ILE A 58 -9.82 5.42 -10.77
N GLN A 59 -10.02 6.63 -10.25
CA GLN A 59 -9.61 7.86 -10.90
C GLN A 59 -8.32 8.37 -10.27
N VAL A 60 -7.37 8.83 -11.08
CA VAL A 60 -6.09 9.37 -10.63
C VAL A 60 -6.13 10.88 -10.75
N LEU A 61 -6.20 11.59 -9.61
CA LEU A 61 -6.33 13.05 -9.61
C LEU A 61 -5.00 13.81 -9.68
N ARG A 62 -3.86 13.18 -9.35
CA ARG A 62 -2.52 13.81 -9.39
C ARG A 62 -1.55 13.05 -10.30
N PRO A 63 -0.59 13.74 -10.96
CA PRO A 63 0.44 13.07 -11.74
C PRO A 63 1.31 12.19 -10.84
N VAL A 64 1.64 11.00 -11.34
CA VAL A 64 2.47 10.03 -10.62
C VAL A 64 3.90 10.54 -10.51
N LYS A 65 4.41 10.65 -9.29
CA LYS A 65 5.81 10.99 -9.00
C LYS A 65 6.43 9.93 -8.12
N HIS A 66 7.63 9.48 -8.47
CA HIS A 66 8.37 8.51 -7.67
C HIS A 66 9.46 9.19 -6.85
N PHE A 67 9.70 8.69 -5.64
CA PHE A 67 10.85 9.08 -4.85
C PHE A 67 11.41 7.88 -4.07
N SER A 68 12.72 7.90 -3.80
CA SER A 68 13.42 6.82 -3.10
C SER A 68 13.71 7.18 -1.64
N ILE A 69 13.26 6.36 -0.69
CA ILE A 69 13.71 6.37 0.71
C ILE A 69 14.53 5.12 1.00
N LEU A 70 15.66 5.30 1.65
CA LEU A 70 16.41 4.21 2.26
C LEU A 70 15.95 4.02 3.70
N ARG A 71 15.55 2.79 4.07
CA ARG A 71 15.21 2.42 5.45
C ARG A 71 16.03 1.23 5.92
N ASN A 72 16.43 1.27 7.18
CA ASN A 72 17.04 0.11 7.84
C ASN A 72 15.91 -0.80 8.33
N GLU A 73 15.87 -2.03 7.83
CA GLU A 73 14.92 -3.06 8.23
C GLU A 73 15.60 -4.26 8.87
N VAL A 74 14.86 -4.89 9.77
CA VAL A 74 15.30 -6.11 10.45
C VAL A 74 14.75 -7.31 9.67
N ASN A 75 15.63 -8.20 9.21
CA ASN A 75 15.26 -9.35 8.38
C ASN A 75 14.71 -10.52 9.22
N ARG A 76 15.19 -10.67 10.45
CA ARG A 76 14.75 -11.72 11.37
C ARG A 76 14.39 -11.16 12.74
N VAL A 77 13.26 -11.59 13.26
CA VAL A 77 12.97 -11.44 14.69
C VAL A 77 14.06 -12.19 15.44
N CYS A 78 14.80 -11.49 16.32
CA CYS A 78 15.76 -12.15 17.20
C CYS A 78 15.01 -13.16 18.06
N LEU A 79 15.28 -14.44 17.83
CA LEU A 79 14.88 -15.48 18.77
C LEU A 79 15.68 -15.23 20.06
N LYS A 80 15.08 -15.51 21.24
CA LYS A 80 15.60 -15.21 22.59
C LYS A 80 16.91 -15.94 22.96
N THR A 81 17.70 -16.35 21.98
CA THR A 81 19.02 -16.97 22.16
C THR A 81 20.09 -15.87 22.08
N PRO A 82 21.03 -15.76 23.05
CA PRO A 82 21.95 -14.63 23.19
C PRO A 82 22.95 -14.44 22.03
N ALA A 83 22.97 -15.34 21.02
CA ALA A 83 23.95 -15.34 19.95
C ALA A 83 23.43 -14.88 18.57
N SER A 84 22.13 -14.61 18.39
CA SER A 84 21.60 -14.22 17.07
C SER A 84 21.60 -12.70 16.90
N GLN A 85 22.68 -12.16 16.34
CA GLN A 85 22.74 -10.76 15.91
C GLN A 85 21.70 -10.54 14.80
N GLY A 86 20.74 -9.65 15.04
CA GLY A 86 19.76 -9.25 14.03
C GLY A 86 20.48 -8.61 12.84
N SER A 87 20.36 -9.22 11.66
CA SER A 87 20.92 -8.67 10.42
C SER A 87 20.11 -7.46 9.98
N ILE A 88 20.69 -6.26 10.08
CA ILE A 88 20.08 -5.01 9.61
C ILE A 88 20.38 -4.89 8.11
N HIS A 89 19.34 -4.92 7.28
CA HIS A 89 19.47 -4.67 5.85
C HIS A 89 18.91 -3.29 5.51
N LYS A 90 19.61 -2.56 4.63
CA LYS A 90 19.08 -1.33 4.03
C LYS A 90 18.12 -1.72 2.92
N THR A 91 16.83 -1.49 3.13
CA THR A 91 15.82 -1.66 2.08
C THR A 91 15.55 -0.31 1.44
N GLN A 92 15.71 -0.24 0.12
CA GLN A 92 15.30 0.90 -0.67
C GLN A 92 13.79 0.80 -0.98
N TYR A 93 13.05 1.85 -0.67
CA TYR A 93 11.65 2.03 -1.05
C TYR A 93 11.60 3.04 -2.16
N SER A 94 11.11 2.65 -3.35
CA SER A 94 10.61 3.63 -4.31
C SER A 94 9.11 3.82 -4.04
N MET A 95 8.77 4.89 -3.36
CA MET A 95 7.38 5.26 -3.08
C MET A 95 6.84 6.16 -4.19
N VAL A 96 5.51 6.20 -4.31
CA VAL A 96 4.79 7.09 -5.20
C VAL A 96 4.14 8.19 -4.36
N PHE A 97 4.33 9.44 -4.74
CA PHE A 97 3.49 10.53 -4.25
C PHE A 97 2.12 10.39 -4.90
N CYS A 98 1.09 10.07 -4.12
CA CYS A 98 -0.25 9.90 -4.65
C CYS A 98 -1.24 10.66 -3.76
N ALA A 99 -1.92 11.67 -4.31
CA ALA A 99 -3.31 11.87 -3.86
C ALA A 99 -4.08 11.21 -4.96
N ILE A 100 -4.82 10.22 -4.53
CA ILE A 100 -5.79 9.54 -5.34
C ILE A 100 -6.92 10.55 -5.53
#